data_AF-A0A258J3W0-F1
#
_entry.id   AF-A0A258J3W0-F1
#
_cell.length_a   1.000
_cell.length_b   1.000
_cell.length_c   1.000
_cell.angle_alpha   90.00
_cell.angle_beta   90.00
_cell.angle_gamma   90.00
#
_symmetry.space_group_name_H-M   'P 1'
#
loop_
_entity.id
_entity.type
_entity.pdbx_description
1 polymer ?
#
loop_
_entity_poly.entity_id
_entity_poly.type
_entity_poly.pdbx_seq_one_letter_code
_entity_poly.pdbx_strand_id
1 'polypeptide(L)'
;MATLGKAADVGLDPTDYPTPDFAAATTAEALAAAELKLTASALTYAREAQIGRIHYTRVGGDISFKLEPQEPAKVLAKLATADDMDLTLKLGLGYPEGPIELLERTGLAAHHDVTAALHEALGNPAYAPARRAQVAKARQLRGV
;
A
#
# COMPACT_ATOMS: atom_id res chain seq x y z
N MET A 1 -2.41 -8.44 6.78
CA MET A 1 -3.76 -8.40 7.38
C MET A 1 -3.91 -9.21 8.67
N ALA A 2 -3.01 -10.15 8.97
CA ALA A 2 -3.09 -10.98 10.18
C ALA A 2 -2.83 -10.25 11.53
N THR A 3 -2.38 -9.00 11.51
CA THR A 3 -1.99 -8.25 12.72
C THR A 3 -3.18 -7.56 13.40
N LEU A 4 -4.17 -7.05 12.66
CA LEU A 4 -5.37 -6.43 13.25
C LEU A 4 -6.21 -7.46 14.02
N GLY A 5 -6.35 -8.68 13.48
CA GLY A 5 -6.99 -9.80 14.20
C GLY A 5 -6.19 -10.30 15.41
N LYS A 6 -4.94 -9.86 15.56
CA LYS A 6 -4.06 -10.16 16.69
C LYS A 6 -3.82 -8.95 17.60
N ALA A 7 -4.70 -7.93 17.53
CA ALA A 7 -4.60 -6.76 18.40
C ALA A 7 -4.56 -7.11 19.90
N ALA A 8 -5.14 -8.25 20.28
CA ALA A 8 -5.08 -8.79 21.64
C ALA A 8 -3.64 -9.04 22.13
N ASP A 9 -2.71 -9.41 21.23
CA ASP A 9 -1.30 -9.66 21.56
C ASP A 9 -0.58 -8.39 22.04
N VAL A 10 -1.09 -7.21 21.67
CA VAL A 10 -0.60 -5.90 22.12
C VAL A 10 -1.53 -5.25 23.16
N GLY A 11 -2.46 -6.00 23.73
CA GLY A 11 -3.40 -5.53 24.76
C GLY A 11 -4.51 -4.62 24.25
N LEU A 12 -4.81 -4.66 22.95
CA LEU A 12 -5.90 -3.93 22.31
C LEU A 12 -7.05 -4.87 21.95
N ASP A 13 -8.29 -4.37 21.91
CA ASP A 13 -9.43 -5.19 21.52
C ASP A 13 -9.53 -5.27 19.98
N PRO A 14 -9.48 -6.47 19.37
CA PRO A 14 -9.62 -6.63 17.92
C PRO A 14 -10.94 -6.10 17.35
N THR A 15 -12.01 -6.07 18.14
CA THR A 15 -13.33 -5.58 17.68
C THR A 15 -13.35 -4.08 17.41
N ASP A 16 -12.40 -3.33 17.99
CA ASP A 16 -12.24 -1.89 17.74
C ASP A 16 -11.61 -1.59 16.36
N TYR A 17 -11.08 -2.60 15.65
CA TYR A 17 -10.43 -2.45 14.35
C TYR A 17 -11.08 -3.35 13.28
N PRO A 18 -12.32 -3.05 12.85
CA PRO A 18 -13.05 -3.91 11.92
C PRO A 18 -12.37 -3.98 10.55
N THR A 19 -11.94 -5.17 10.14
CA THR A 19 -11.47 -5.44 8.78
C THR A 19 -12.66 -5.66 7.84
N PRO A 20 -12.82 -4.87 6.77
CA PRO A 20 -13.92 -5.06 5.83
C PRO A 20 -13.76 -6.33 5.00
N ASP A 21 -14.88 -6.92 4.60
CA ASP A 21 -14.92 -8.03 3.67
C ASP A 21 -14.89 -7.51 2.23
N PHE A 22 -13.74 -7.66 1.59
CA PHE A 22 -13.54 -7.25 0.19
C PHE A 22 -14.26 -8.19 -0.80
N ALA A 23 -14.56 -9.43 -0.44
CA ALA A 23 -15.28 -10.35 -1.32
C ALA A 23 -16.76 -10.00 -1.44
N ALA A 24 -17.34 -9.40 -0.38
CA ALA A 24 -18.71 -8.90 -0.38
C ALA A 24 -18.88 -7.56 -1.14
N ALA A 25 -17.79 -6.84 -1.42
CA ALA A 25 -17.80 -5.54 -2.09
C ALA A 25 -17.74 -5.68 -3.62
N THR A 26 -18.90 -5.89 -4.26
CA THR A 26 -18.97 -6.14 -5.71
C THR A 26 -19.13 -4.88 -6.58
N THR A 27 -19.36 -3.72 -5.98
CA THR A 27 -19.43 -2.42 -6.68
C THR A 27 -18.20 -1.56 -6.40
N ALA A 28 -17.85 -0.64 -7.30
CA ALA A 28 -16.70 0.24 -7.14
C ALA A 28 -16.82 1.12 -5.90
N GLU A 29 -18.01 1.62 -5.60
CA GLU A 29 -18.29 2.44 -4.41
C GLU A 29 -18.15 1.61 -3.12
N ALA A 30 -18.63 0.37 -3.12
CA ALA A 30 -18.48 -0.52 -1.96
C ALA A 30 -17.01 -0.88 -1.72
N LEU A 31 -16.25 -1.09 -2.79
CA LEU A 31 -14.82 -1.36 -2.72
C LEU A 31 -14.06 -0.15 -2.15
N ALA A 32 -14.34 1.05 -2.65
CA ALA A 32 -13.74 2.28 -2.13
C ALA A 32 -14.07 2.51 -0.64
N ALA A 33 -15.33 2.27 -0.24
CA ALA A 33 -15.73 2.37 1.16
C ALA A 33 -15.00 1.34 2.05
N ALA A 34 -14.81 0.11 1.55
CA ALA A 34 -14.02 -0.91 2.23
C ALA A 34 -12.55 -0.50 2.38
N GLU A 35 -11.92 0.03 1.32
CA GLU A 35 -10.53 0.51 1.37
C GLU A 35 -10.35 1.65 2.39
N LEU A 36 -11.27 2.63 2.41
CA LEU A 36 -11.25 3.72 3.38
C LEU A 36 -11.41 3.20 4.82
N LYS A 37 -12.32 2.25 5.04
CA LYS A 37 -12.54 1.65 6.36
C LYS A 37 -11.32 0.89 6.86
N LEU A 38 -10.70 0.08 6.00
CA LEU A 38 -9.46 -0.62 6.34
C LEU A 38 -8.34 0.36 6.70
N THR A 39 -8.18 1.42 5.90
CA THR A 39 -7.16 2.46 6.12
C THR A 39 -7.35 3.15 7.47
N ALA A 40 -8.60 3.51 7.80
CA ALA A 40 -8.95 4.11 9.08
C ALA A 40 -8.62 3.16 10.24
N SER A 41 -9.02 1.89 10.16
CA SER A 41 -8.72 0.89 11.19
C SER A 41 -7.21 0.66 11.38
N ALA A 42 -6.43 0.62 10.29
CA ALA A 42 -4.98 0.47 10.37
C ALA A 42 -4.29 1.67 11.02
N LEU A 43 -4.71 2.90 10.68
CA LEU A 43 -4.16 4.13 11.28
C LEU A 43 -4.53 4.25 12.77
N THR A 44 -5.78 3.93 13.13
CA THR A 44 -6.23 3.93 14.52
C THR A 44 -5.48 2.88 15.33
N TYR A 45 -5.32 1.67 14.81
CA TYR A 45 -4.52 0.62 15.45
C TYR A 45 -3.07 1.07 15.67
N ALA A 46 -2.41 1.62 14.63
CA ALA A 46 -1.03 2.07 14.74
C ALA A 46 -0.87 3.18 15.78
N ARG A 47 -1.83 4.11 15.84
CA ARG A 47 -1.86 5.17 16.85
C ARG A 47 -1.99 4.58 18.25
N GLU A 48 -2.94 3.69 18.47
CA GLU A 48 -3.24 3.14 19.80
C GLU A 48 -2.18 2.14 20.28
N ALA A 49 -1.56 1.38 19.38
CA ALA A 49 -0.46 0.48 19.72
C ALA A 49 0.80 1.23 20.17
N GLN A 50 1.02 2.46 19.68
CA GLN A 50 2.19 3.27 20.06
C GLN A 50 1.95 4.18 21.26
N ILE A 51 0.77 4.80 21.32
CA ILE A 51 0.45 5.84 22.31
C ILE A 51 -0.26 5.23 23.53
N GLY A 52 -0.85 4.05 23.39
CA GLY A 52 -1.81 3.50 24.34
C GLY A 52 -3.15 4.24 24.28
N ARG A 53 -4.18 3.68 24.92
CA ARG A 53 -5.52 4.29 25.03
C ARG A 53 -5.61 5.30 26.18
N ILE A 54 -4.61 6.18 26.28
CA ILE A 54 -4.53 7.15 27.37
C ILE A 54 -5.44 8.34 27.03
N HIS A 55 -6.53 8.49 27.79
CA HIS A 55 -7.41 9.66 27.68
C HIS A 55 -6.80 10.83 28.47
N TYR A 56 -6.68 12.00 27.84
CA TYR A 56 -6.01 13.18 28.43
C TYR A 56 -6.58 13.61 29.80
N THR A 57 -7.85 13.33 30.08
CA THR A 57 -8.48 13.63 31.39
C THR A 57 -8.13 12.63 32.51
N ARG A 58 -7.52 11.48 32.18
CA ARG A 58 -7.12 10.45 33.15
C ARG A 58 -5.63 10.49 33.50
N VAL A 59 -4.91 11.47 32.95
CA VAL A 59 -3.49 11.70 33.21
C VAL A 59 -3.38 12.90 34.13
N GLY A 60 -2.75 12.72 35.29
CA GLY A 60 -2.45 13.85 36.19
C GLY A 60 -1.55 14.86 35.47
N GLY A 61 -1.74 16.16 35.74
CA GLY A 61 -1.00 17.24 35.07
C GLY A 61 0.53 17.15 35.19
N ASP A 62 1.02 16.35 36.14
CA ASP A 62 2.45 16.13 36.40
C ASP A 62 3.08 15.04 35.51
N ILE A 63 2.28 14.29 34.73
CA ILE A 63 2.78 13.28 33.80
C ILE A 63 2.92 13.94 32.42
N SER A 64 4.14 14.35 32.07
CA SER A 64 4.42 14.86 30.72
C SER A 64 4.37 13.71 29.70
N PHE A 65 3.34 13.69 28.84
CA PHE A 65 3.25 12.75 27.73
C PHE A 65 3.65 13.46 26.43
N LYS A 66 4.76 13.03 25.80
CA LYS A 66 5.16 13.57 24.49
C LYS A 66 4.36 12.86 23.40
N LEU A 67 3.31 13.51 22.92
CA LEU A 67 2.53 13.04 21.77
C LEU A 67 3.31 13.37 20.49
N GLU A 68 3.98 12.39 19.88
CA GLU A 68 4.52 12.54 18.52
C GLU A 68 3.51 11.98 17.52
N PRO A 69 2.78 12.83 16.77
CA PRO A 69 1.86 12.37 15.74
C PRO A 69 2.65 11.63 14.66
N GLN A 70 2.24 10.41 14.34
CA GLN A 70 2.83 9.70 13.22
C GLN A 70 2.33 10.28 11.91
N GLU A 71 3.26 10.45 10.98
CA GLU A 71 2.92 10.75 9.59
C GLU A 71 2.16 9.55 9.00
N PRO A 72 0.89 9.73 8.57
CA PRO A 72 0.07 8.62 8.09
C PRO A 72 0.70 7.92 6.88
N ALA A 73 1.42 8.65 6.04
CA ALA A 73 2.18 8.10 4.92
C ALA A 73 3.24 7.08 5.37
N LYS A 74 3.93 7.31 6.48
CA LYS A 74 4.95 6.38 7.01
C LYS A 74 4.32 5.13 7.59
N VAL A 75 3.13 5.23 8.19
CA VAL A 75 2.40 4.07 8.70
C VAL A 75 1.93 3.20 7.54
N LEU A 76 1.32 3.79 6.52
CA LEU A 76 0.82 3.06 5.35
C LEU A 76 1.94 2.41 4.54
N ALA A 77 3.10 3.08 4.41
CA ALA A 77 4.27 2.50 3.73
C ALA A 77 4.83 1.23 4.42
N LYS A 78 4.52 1.02 5.70
CA LYS A 78 4.93 -0.17 6.46
C LYS A 78 3.94 -1.33 6.34
N LEU A 79 2.76 -1.12 5.73
CA LEU A 79 1.73 -2.16 5.66
C LEU A 79 2.07 -3.24 4.63
N ALA A 80 2.64 -2.83 3.50
CA ALA A 80 3.18 -3.71 2.47
C ALA A 80 4.24 -2.93 1.67
N THR A 81 5.36 -3.58 1.41
CA THR A 81 6.44 -3.02 0.57
C THR A 81 6.33 -3.53 -0.87
N ALA A 82 7.08 -2.89 -1.78
CA ALA A 82 7.21 -3.38 -3.15
C ALA A 82 7.77 -4.82 -3.18
N ASP A 83 8.74 -5.09 -2.33
CA ASP A 83 9.38 -6.41 -2.19
C ASP A 83 8.37 -7.49 -1.73
N ASP A 84 7.46 -7.15 -0.82
CA ASP A 84 6.40 -8.06 -0.38
C ASP A 84 5.47 -8.45 -1.53
N MET A 85 5.16 -7.51 -2.44
CA MET A 85 4.35 -7.81 -3.62
C MET A 85 5.08 -8.74 -4.59
N ASP A 86 6.35 -8.46 -4.88
CA ASP A 86 7.16 -9.32 -5.74
C ASP A 86 7.32 -10.73 -5.18
N LEU A 87 7.57 -10.85 -3.87
CA LEU A 87 7.66 -12.13 -3.18
C LEU A 87 6.33 -12.90 -3.26
N THR A 88 5.21 -12.21 -3.10
CA THR A 88 3.88 -12.82 -3.20
C THR A 88 3.64 -13.40 -4.59
N LEU A 89 4.07 -12.70 -5.65
CA LEU A 89 3.87 -13.18 -7.03
C LEU A 89 4.84 -14.32 -7.39
N LYS A 90 6.08 -14.25 -6.93
CA LYS A 90 7.06 -15.35 -7.08
C LYS A 90 6.57 -16.62 -6.40
N LEU A 91 6.19 -16.53 -5.12
CA LEU A 91 5.82 -17.71 -4.32
C LEU A 91 4.38 -18.17 -4.57
N GLY A 92 3.46 -17.22 -4.79
CA GLY A 92 2.03 -17.51 -4.94
C GLY A 92 1.63 -17.90 -6.35
N LEU A 93 2.20 -17.25 -7.37
CA LEU A 93 1.87 -17.50 -8.79
C LEU A 93 3.01 -18.19 -9.56
N GLY A 94 4.15 -18.48 -8.90
CA GLY A 94 5.27 -19.20 -9.51
C GLY A 94 6.09 -18.37 -10.49
N TYR A 95 6.07 -17.04 -10.37
CA TYR A 95 6.82 -16.18 -11.28
C TYR A 95 8.33 -16.35 -11.06
N PRO A 96 9.15 -16.44 -12.13
CA PRO A 96 10.59 -16.61 -11.99
C PRO A 96 11.27 -15.39 -11.37
N GLU A 97 10.75 -14.19 -11.66
CA GLU A 97 11.19 -12.91 -11.10
C GLU A 97 9.98 -12.03 -10.77
N GLY A 98 10.17 -11.08 -9.86
CA GLY A 98 9.10 -10.16 -9.44
C GLY A 98 8.90 -9.08 -10.50
N PRO A 99 7.66 -8.67 -10.80
CA PRO A 99 7.42 -7.64 -11.82
C PRO A 99 8.05 -6.28 -11.47
N ILE A 100 8.15 -5.92 -10.19
CA ILE A 100 8.76 -4.65 -9.79
C ILE A 100 10.28 -4.73 -9.92
N GLU A 101 10.89 -5.82 -9.44
CA GLU A 101 12.31 -6.12 -9.61
C GLU A 101 12.71 -6.14 -11.08
N LEU A 102 11.90 -6.76 -11.95
CA LEU A 102 12.11 -6.75 -13.40
C LEU A 102 12.07 -5.32 -13.96
N LEU A 103 11.12 -4.50 -13.51
CA LEU A 103 10.98 -3.11 -13.94
C LEU A 103 12.16 -2.25 -13.46
N GLU A 104 12.67 -2.46 -12.25
CA GLU A 104 13.84 -1.76 -11.73
C GLU A 104 15.11 -2.16 -12.48
N ARG A 105 15.26 -3.46 -12.80
CA ARG A 105 16.39 -3.99 -13.58
C ARG A 105 16.41 -3.47 -15.02
N THR A 106 15.26 -3.43 -15.68
CA THR A 106 15.16 -3.04 -17.11
C THR A 106 14.96 -1.54 -17.31
N GLY A 107 14.36 -0.87 -16.33
CA GLY A 107 14.09 0.56 -16.34
C GLY A 107 12.79 0.93 -17.05
N LEU A 108 12.20 2.06 -16.62
CA LEU A 108 10.91 2.55 -17.14
C LEU A 108 10.92 2.87 -18.64
N ALA A 109 12.06 3.29 -19.20
CA ALA A 109 12.14 3.63 -20.63
C ALA A 109 12.11 2.39 -21.52
N ALA A 110 12.73 1.28 -21.10
CA ALA A 110 12.62 0.01 -21.81
C ALA A 110 11.20 -0.57 -21.69
N HIS A 111 10.57 -0.45 -20.51
CA HIS A 111 9.18 -0.85 -20.31
C HIS A 111 8.21 -0.07 -21.21
N HIS A 112 8.46 1.23 -21.43
CA HIS A 112 7.71 2.02 -22.41
C HIS A 112 7.78 1.42 -23.81
N ASP A 113 8.97 1.04 -24.28
CA ASP A 113 9.14 0.52 -25.64
C ASP A 113 8.35 -0.77 -25.86
N VAL A 114 8.37 -1.68 -24.89
CA VAL A 114 7.61 -2.95 -24.94
C VAL A 114 6.10 -2.70 -24.93
N THR A 115 5.62 -1.87 -24.01
CA THR A 115 4.18 -1.57 -23.90
C THR A 115 3.65 -0.79 -25.10
N ALA A 116 4.44 0.14 -25.65
CA ALA A 116 4.08 0.87 -26.87
C ALA A 116 3.95 -0.07 -28.07
N ALA A 117 4.92 -0.98 -28.25
CA ALA A 117 4.88 -1.97 -29.32
C ALA A 117 3.68 -2.93 -29.18
N LEU A 118 3.36 -3.37 -27.96
CA LEU A 118 2.19 -4.21 -27.69
C LEU A 118 0.88 -3.47 -27.95
N HIS A 119 0.79 -2.21 -27.54
CA HIS A 119 -0.39 -1.37 -27.79
C HIS A 119 -0.60 -1.14 -29.29
N GLU A 120 0.45 -0.86 -30.05
CA GLU A 120 0.40 -0.69 -31.50
C GLU A 120 0.01 -1.98 -32.21
N ALA A 121 0.59 -3.12 -31.82
CA ALA A 121 0.33 -4.40 -32.47
C ALA A 121 -1.08 -4.97 -32.18
N LEU A 122 -1.59 -4.79 -30.96
CA LEU A 122 -2.85 -5.39 -30.51
C LEU A 122 -4.04 -4.40 -30.51
N GLY A 123 -3.78 -3.09 -30.61
CA GLY A 123 -4.80 -2.05 -30.55
C GLY A 123 -5.57 -1.98 -29.21
N ASN A 124 -5.12 -2.72 -28.19
CA ASN A 124 -5.85 -2.83 -26.92
C ASN A 124 -5.38 -1.73 -25.95
N PRO A 125 -6.29 -0.89 -25.42
CA PRO A 125 -5.95 0.20 -24.50
C PRO A 125 -5.31 -0.28 -23.19
N ALA A 126 -5.52 -1.54 -22.79
CA ALA A 126 -4.88 -2.11 -21.60
C ALA A 126 -3.34 -2.15 -21.69
N TYR A 127 -2.77 -2.18 -22.90
CA TYR A 127 -1.32 -2.17 -23.11
C TYR A 127 -0.74 -0.75 -23.29
N ALA A 128 -1.54 0.30 -23.18
CA ALA A 128 -1.05 1.66 -23.34
C ALA A 128 0.05 1.98 -22.32
N PRO A 129 1.20 2.57 -22.73
CA PRO A 129 2.29 2.89 -21.82
C PRO A 129 1.84 3.81 -20.68
N ALA A 130 2.24 3.48 -19.45
CA ALA A 130 1.96 4.32 -18.30
C ALA A 130 2.64 5.70 -18.43
N ARG A 131 1.99 6.76 -17.93
CA ARG A 131 2.51 8.14 -18.01
C ARG A 131 3.93 8.30 -17.47
N ARG A 132 4.26 7.58 -16.40
CA ARG A 132 5.61 7.59 -15.80
C ARG A 132 6.67 7.02 -16.76
N ALA A 133 6.33 5.96 -17.49
CA ALA A 133 7.19 5.34 -18.50
C ALA A 133 7.38 6.26 -19.71
N GLN A 134 6.30 6.93 -20.16
CA GLN A 134 6.37 7.95 -21.22
C GLN A 134 7.30 9.12 -20.85
N VAL A 135 7.19 9.63 -19.62
CA VAL A 135 8.09 10.69 -19.13
C VAL A 135 9.53 10.21 -19.07
N ALA A 136 9.78 8.98 -18.62
CA ALA A 136 11.13 8.39 -18.59
C ALA A 136 11.71 8.27 -20.01
N LYS A 137 10.93 7.79 -20.99
CA LYS A 137 11.34 7.72 -22.40
C LYS A 137 11.63 9.11 -22.96
N ALA A 138 10.76 10.08 -22.70
CA ALA A 138 10.95 11.46 -23.14
C ALA A 138 12.23 12.10 -22.55
N ARG A 139 12.57 11.81 -21.28
CA ARG A 139 13.83 12.25 -20.66
C ARG A 139 15.05 11.60 -21.31
N GLN A 140 15.00 10.28 -21.52
CA GLN A 140 16.07 9.53 -22.19
C GLN A 140 16.36 10.10 -23.59
N LEU A 141 15.32 10.39 -24.38
CA LEU A 141 15.46 10.99 -25.71
C LEU A 141 16.01 12.42 -25.67
N ARG A 142 15.78 13.16 -24.58
CA ARG A 142 16.32 14.50 -24.35
C ARG A 142 17.75 14.50 -23.81
N GLY A 143 18.31 13.33 -23.48
CA GLY A 143 19.68 13.18 -22.96
C GLY A 143 19.89 13.81 -21.59
N VAL A 144 18.84 13.96 -20.78
CA VAL A 144 18.87 14.52 -19.42
C VAL A 144 18.56 13.45 -18.39
#